data_AF-A0A494ZZK0-F1
#
_entry.id   AF-A0A494ZZK0-F1
#
_cell.length_a   1.000
_cell.length_b   1.000
_cell.length_c   1.000
_cell.angle_alpha   90.00
_cell.angle_beta   90.00
_cell.angle_gamma   90.00
#
_symmetry.space_group_name_H-M   'P 1'
#
loop_
_entity.id
_entity.type
_entity.pdbx_description
1 polymer ?
#
loop_
_entity_poly.entity_id
_entity_poly.type
_entity_poly.pdbx_seq_one_letter_code
_entity_poly.pdbx_strand_id
1 'polypeptide(L)'
;MRHPMEKITLIELISLGIVVIVGLFSMIQGYLVLLFLTLYVFSLSLMCDALIQWNTTGNTLDAGKQALRSLIIFIFTTYLFFQL
;
A
#
# COMPACT_ATOMS: atom_id res chain seq x y z
N MET A 1 14.17 11.93 22.90
CA MET A 1 14.46 11.29 21.59
C MET A 1 14.11 9.81 21.68
N ARG A 2 12.88 9.45 21.30
CA ARG A 2 12.35 8.07 21.20
C ARG A 2 10.98 8.23 20.54
N HIS A 3 10.94 8.34 19.21
CA HIS A 3 9.67 8.53 18.51
C HIS A 3 9.04 7.18 18.21
N PRO A 4 7.81 6.90 18.68
CA PRO A 4 7.08 5.65 18.44
C PRO A 4 6.79 5.37 16.95
N MET A 5 7.09 6.31 16.06
CA MET A 5 6.88 6.21 14.62
C MET A 5 7.81 5.21 13.93
N GLU A 6 9.05 5.00 14.41
CA GLU A 6 9.98 4.03 13.79
C GLU A 6 9.43 2.60 13.81
N LYS A 7 8.68 2.25 14.86
CA LYS A 7 8.04 0.93 14.96
C LYS A 7 6.92 0.77 13.93
N ILE A 8 6.19 1.84 13.64
CA ILE A 8 5.08 1.84 12.68
C ILE A 8 5.64 1.66 11.26
N THR A 9 6.66 2.43 10.90
CA THR A 9 7.33 2.30 9.59
C THR A 9 7.96 0.93 9.39
N LEU A 10 8.48 0.30 10.45
CA LEU A 10 9.03 -1.06 10.36
C LEU A 10 7.94 -2.12 10.13
N ILE A 11 6.80 -2.01 10.81
CA ILE A 11 5.63 -2.89 10.59
C ILE A 11 5.11 -2.72 9.16
N GLU A 12 5.09 -1.48 8.66
CA GLU A 12 4.68 -1.17 7.30
C GLU A 12 5.61 -1.79 6.26
N LEU A 13 6.93 -1.70 6.46
CA LEU A 13 7.92 -2.35 5.60
C LEU A 13 7.74 -3.88 5.56
N ILE A 14 7.47 -4.50 6.72
CA ILE A 14 7.19 -5.94 6.82
C ILE A 14 5.90 -6.30 6.08
N SER A 15 4.83 -5.52 6.29
CA SER A 15 3.55 -5.69 5.59
C SER A 15 3.73 -5.63 4.08
N LEU A 16 4.47 -4.64 3.59
CA LEU A 16 4.74 -4.44 2.18
C LEU A 16 5.56 -5.60 1.60
N GLY A 17 6.54 -6.12 2.35
CA GLY A 17 7.27 -7.33 2.00
C GLY A 17 6.37 -8.56 1.87
N ILE A 18 5.42 -8.75 2.79
CA ILE A 18 4.44 -9.84 2.73
C ILE A 18 3.54 -9.68 1.50
N VAL A 19 3.05 -8.48 1.22
CA VAL A 19 2.21 -8.19 0.06
C VAL A 19 2.93 -8.53 -1.25
N VAL A 20 4.23 -8.22 -1.37
CA VAL A 20 5.02 -8.58 -2.56
C VAL A 20 5.12 -10.10 -2.72
N ILE A 21 5.42 -10.83 -1.64
CA ILE A 21 5.56 -12.29 -1.68
C ILE A 21 4.22 -12.96 -2.04
N VAL A 22 3.13 -12.55 -1.39
CA VAL A 22 1.80 -13.09 -1.65
C VAL A 22 1.32 -12.71 -3.05
N GLY A 23 1.59 -11.48 -3.51
CA GLY A 23 1.23 -11.03 -4.85
C GLY A 23 1.93 -11.83 -5.94
N LEU A 24 3.24 -12.09 -5.78
CA LEU A 24 4.00 -12.94 -6.70
C LEU A 24 3.45 -14.37 -6.75
N PHE A 25 3.14 -14.94 -5.59
CA PHE A 25 2.58 -16.28 -5.49
C PHE A 25 1.20 -16.37 -6.16
N SER A 26 0.38 -15.32 -6.00
CA SER A 26 -0.94 -15.19 -6.62
C SER A 26 -0.86 -15.12 -8.14
N MET A 27 0.14 -14.43 -8.70
CA MET A 27 0.39 -14.40 -10.15
C MET A 27 0.78 -15.77 -10.70
N ILE A 28 1.59 -16.54 -9.97
CA ILE A 28 2.05 -17.87 -10.40
C ILE A 28 0.90 -18.88 -10.37
N GLN A 29 0.06 -18.85 -9.33
CA GLN A 29 -1.08 -19.78 -9.21
C GLN A 29 -2.30 -19.38 -10.04
N GLY A 30 -2.36 -18.13 -10.55
CA GLY A 30 -3.52 -17.63 -11.28
C GLY A 30 -4.74 -17.34 -10.38
N TYR A 31 -4.57 -17.26 -9.05
CA TYR A 31 -5.65 -16.91 -8.13
C TYR A 31 -5.93 -15.41 -8.17
N LEU A 32 -6.82 -15.03 -9.08
CA LEU A 32 -7.23 -13.64 -9.31
C LEU A 32 -7.72 -12.94 -8.04
N VAL A 33 -8.56 -13.61 -7.23
CA VAL A 33 -9.08 -13.06 -5.97
C VAL A 33 -7.96 -12.67 -5.00
N LEU A 34 -6.93 -13.50 -4.90
CA LEU A 34 -5.79 -13.31 -4.01
C LEU A 34 -4.88 -12.17 -4.50
N LEU A 35 -4.73 -12.07 -5.82
CA LEU A 35 -4.05 -10.95 -6.48
C LEU A 35 -4.74 -9.62 -6.18
N PHE A 36 -6.07 -9.55 -6.34
CA PHE A 36 -6.84 -8.35 -6.01
C PHE A 36 -6.74 -7.99 -4.53
N LEU A 37 -6.82 -8.99 -3.63
CA LEU A 37 -6.63 -8.78 -2.20
C LEU A 37 -5.26 -8.13 -1.91
N THR A 38 -4.18 -8.64 -2.52
CA THR A 38 -2.84 -8.07 -2.31
C THR A 38 -2.72 -6.64 -2.80
N LEU A 39 -3.34 -6.29 -3.94
CA LEU A 39 -3.34 -4.93 -4.45
C LEU A 39 -4.12 -3.96 -3.56
N TYR A 40 -5.24 -4.40 -2.97
CA TYR A 40 -5.98 -3.60 -1.99
C TYR A 40 -5.16 -3.36 -0.72
N VAL A 41 -4.51 -4.40 -0.18
CA VAL A 41 -3.63 -4.25 0.99
C VAL A 41 -2.45 -3.34 0.67
N PHE A 42 -1.88 -3.42 -0.53
CA PHE A 42 -0.81 -2.54 -0.98
C PHE A 42 -1.23 -1.07 -1.02
N SER A 43 -2.41 -0.79 -1.60
CA SER A 43 -2.96 0.57 -1.66
C SER A 43 -3.24 1.15 -0.28
N LEU A 44 -3.79 0.34 0.63
CA LEU A 44 -4.00 0.70 2.05
C LEU A 44 -2.68 1.03 2.74
N SER A 45 -1.63 0.24 2.52
CA SER A 45 -0.30 0.54 3.06
C SER A 45 0.18 1.90 2.56
N LEU A 46 0.07 2.19 1.25
CA LEU A 46 0.46 3.51 0.72
C LEU A 46 -0.38 4.68 1.27
N MET A 47 -1.65 4.47 1.64
CA MET A 47 -2.44 5.49 2.34
C MET A 47 -1.91 5.72 3.76
N CYS A 48 -1.55 4.67 4.48
CA CYS A 48 -0.97 4.77 5.82
C CYS A 48 0.35 5.54 5.79
N ASP A 49 1.27 5.22 4.87
CA ASP A 49 2.53 5.95 4.70
C ASP A 49 2.30 7.44 4.43
N ALA A 50 1.35 7.77 3.54
CA ALA A 50 0.97 9.15 3.25
C ALA A 50 0.46 9.89 4.51
N LEU A 51 -0.35 9.22 5.33
CA LEU A 51 -0.84 9.78 6.60
C LEU A 51 0.30 10.00 7.61
N ILE A 52 1.22 9.05 7.71
CA ILE A 52 2.38 9.13 8.60
C ILE A 52 3.31 10.27 8.19
N GLN A 53 3.56 10.43 6.88
CA GLN A 53 4.37 11.53 6.35
C GLN A 53 3.73 12.91 6.60
N TRP A 54 2.41 13.02 6.42
CA TRP A 54 1.69 14.25 6.74
C TRP A 54 1.86 14.59 8.23
N ASN A 55 1.67 13.61 9.12
CA ASN A 55 1.68 13.85 10.56
C ASN A 55 3.09 14.02 11.16
N THR A 56 4.13 13.46 10.53
CA THR A 56 5.51 13.48 11.04
C THR A 56 6.33 14.66 10.53
N THR A 57 6.25 14.96 9.23
CA THR A 57 7.18 15.90 8.58
C THR A 57 6.52 17.24 8.27
N GLY A 58 5.19 17.32 8.29
CA GLY A 58 4.43 18.52 7.89
C GLY A 58 4.54 18.84 6.38
N ASN A 59 5.26 18.01 5.62
CA ASN A 59 5.49 18.17 4.19
C ASN A 59 4.32 17.58 3.41
N THR A 60 3.20 18.31 3.44
CA THR A 60 1.90 17.95 2.85
C THR A 60 1.97 17.64 1.36
N LEU A 61 2.96 18.18 0.65
CA LEU A 61 3.10 18.04 -0.79
C LEU A 61 3.58 16.64 -1.18
N ASP A 62 4.48 16.03 -0.42
CA ASP A 62 4.94 14.66 -0.67
C ASP A 62 3.95 13.63 -0.14
N ALA A 63 3.31 13.88 1.01
CA ALA A 63 2.19 13.08 1.50
C ALA A 63 1.03 13.05 0.50
N GLY A 64 0.69 14.19 -0.12
CA GLY A 64 -0.34 14.27 -1.15
C GLY A 64 0.00 13.46 -2.41
N LYS A 65 1.25 13.49 -2.87
CA LYS A 65 1.71 12.65 -3.99
C LYS A 65 1.58 11.16 -3.67
N GLN A 66 1.92 10.76 -2.45
CA GLN A 66 1.86 9.37 -2.02
C GLN A 66 0.42 8.88 -1.88
N ALA A 67 -0.47 9.70 -1.33
CA ALA A 67 -1.90 9.43 -1.30
C ALA A 67 -2.50 9.33 -2.72
N LEU A 68 -2.11 10.21 -3.64
CA LEU A 68 -2.55 10.14 -5.04
C LEU A 68 -2.11 8.82 -5.70
N ARG A 69 -0.87 8.39 -5.49
CA ARG A 69 -0.37 7.10 -6.00
C ARG A 69 -1.16 5.92 -5.45
N SER A 70 -1.44 5.91 -4.14
CA SER A 70 -2.29 4.91 -3.50
C SER A 70 -3.67 4.84 -4.16
N LEU A 71 -4.28 6.00 -4.41
CA LEU A 71 -5.62 6.12 -4.98
C LEU A 71 -5.66 5.67 -6.46
N ILE A 72 -4.62 5.99 -7.24
CA ILE A 72 -4.49 5.50 -8.62
C ILE A 72 -4.40 3.97 -8.63
N ILE A 73 -3.59 3.38 -7.76
CA ILE A 73 -3.45 1.92 -7.67
C ILE A 73 -4.78 1.29 -7.25
N PHE A 74 -5.49 1.89 -6.30
CA PHE A 74 -6.82 1.43 -5.86
C PHE A 74 -7.81 1.40 -7.03
N ILE A 75 -7.98 2.52 -7.72
CA ILE A 75 -8.91 2.65 -8.85
C ILE A 75 -8.54 1.69 -9.98
N PHE A 76 -7.26 1.60 -10.33
CA PHE A 76 -6.77 0.69 -11.36
C PHE A 76 -7.04 -0.78 -11.01
N THR A 77 -6.82 -1.14 -9.76
CA THR A 77 -7.12 -2.48 -9.22
C THR A 77 -8.61 -2.80 -9.29
N THR A 78 -9.47 -1.88 -8.84
CA THR A 78 -10.92 -2.05 -8.91
C THR A 78 -11.42 -2.13 -10.34
N TYR A 79 -10.88 -1.31 -11.25
CA TYR A 79 -11.24 -1.35 -12.67
C TYR A 79 -10.86 -2.70 -13.31
N LEU A 80 -9.64 -3.20 -13.06
CA LEU A 80 -9.22 -4.52 -13.52
C LEU A 80 -10.09 -5.65 -12.95
N PHE A 81 -10.59 -5.51 -11.72
CA PHE A 81 -11.51 -6.48 -11.11
C PHE A 81 -12.84 -6.56 -11.83
N PHE A 82 -13.40 -5.41 -12.24
CA PHE A 82 -14.69 -5.37 -12.94
C PHE A 82 -14.58 -5.68 -14.44
N GLN A 83 -13.41 -5.54 -15.04
CA GLN A 83 -13.19 -5.88 -16.46
C GLN A 83 -12.98 -7.38 -16.70
N LEU A 84 -12.57 -8.13 -15.68
CA LEU A 84 -12.26 -9.56 -15.75
C LEU A 84 -13.51 -10.43 -15.54
#